data_AF-A0A522IFV2-F1
#
_entry.id   AF-A0A522IFV2-F1
#
_cell.length_a   1.000
_cell.length_b   1.000
_cell.length_c   1.000
_cell.angle_alpha   90.00
_cell.angle_beta   90.00
_cell.angle_gamma   90.00
#
_symmetry.space_group_name_H-M   'P 1'
#
loop_
_entity.id
_entity.type
_entity.pdbx_description
1 polymer ?
#
loop_
_entity_poly.entity_id
_entity_poly.type
_entity_poly.pdbx_seq_one_letter_code
_entity_poly.pdbx_strand_id
1 'polypeptide(L)'
;ESGAILLYLAEKTGRYIPKDIRGRTDVLQWLFWQVGGLGPMAGQNHHFASYAPEKLPYAVDRYVRETSRLYGVLDKQLANRDFIAGEYSIADIASYPWIVPHEKQQQNLDDFPNLKRWFEVIAARPATVRAYEKAKIINTQPTINSDEARKTLFGQDSHTVRQHA
;
A
#
# COMPACT_ATOMS: atom_id res chain seq x y z
N GLU A 1 -2.76 -0.47 -12.94
CA GLU A 1 -1.66 -1.12 -12.20
C GLU A 1 -0.52 -0.17 -11.81
N SER A 2 -0.45 0.20 -10.52
CA SER A 2 0.65 1.02 -9.98
C SER A 2 2.00 0.29 -10.00
N GLY A 3 2.02 -1.02 -9.76
CA GLY A 3 3.24 -1.83 -9.81
C GLY A 3 3.92 -1.81 -11.18
N ALA A 4 3.14 -1.90 -12.27
CA ALA A 4 3.67 -1.81 -13.62
C ALA A 4 4.26 -0.42 -13.94
N ILE A 5 3.62 0.66 -13.45
CA ILE A 5 4.13 2.02 -13.62
C ILE A 5 5.46 2.20 -12.88
N LEU A 6 5.57 1.73 -11.64
CA LEU A 6 6.81 1.79 -10.86
C LEU A 6 7.93 1.00 -11.54
N LEU A 7 7.63 -0.22 -12.01
CA LEU A 7 8.60 -1.05 -12.73
C LEU A 7 9.09 -0.37 -14.01
N TYR A 8 8.18 0.16 -14.83
CA TYR A 8 8.53 0.89 -16.04
C TYR A 8 9.44 2.09 -15.76
N LEU A 9 9.11 2.92 -14.77
CA LEU A 9 9.91 4.09 -14.42
C LEU A 9 11.29 3.70 -13.85
N ALA A 10 11.35 2.65 -13.04
CA ALA A 10 12.59 2.15 -12.48
C ALA A 10 13.54 1.65 -13.60
N GLU A 11 13.00 0.92 -14.58
CA GLU A 11 13.78 0.46 -15.74
C GLU A 11 14.19 1.61 -16.66
N LYS A 12 13.26 2.52 -16.98
CA LYS A 12 13.53 3.67 -17.84
C LYS A 12 14.61 4.58 -17.27
N THR A 13 14.68 4.72 -15.95
CA THR A 13 15.63 5.61 -15.28
C THR A 13 16.86 4.89 -14.74
N GLY A 14 16.85 3.56 -14.65
CA GLY A 14 17.89 2.77 -14.00
C GLY A 14 17.99 3.03 -12.49
N ARG A 15 16.89 3.41 -11.83
CA ARG A 15 16.86 3.77 -10.40
C ARG A 15 15.87 2.89 -9.63
N TYR A 16 16.15 2.69 -8.34
CA TYR A 16 15.26 1.99 -7.39
C TYR A 16 14.96 0.52 -7.73
N ILE A 17 15.79 -0.09 -8.57
CA ILE A 17 15.80 -1.53 -8.84
C ILE A 17 17.24 -1.96 -9.24
N PRO A 18 17.79 -3.05 -8.66
CA PRO A 18 19.09 -3.56 -9.06
C PRO A 18 19.12 -4.06 -10.51
N LYS A 19 20.32 -4.07 -11.11
CA LYS A 19 20.54 -4.59 -12.46
C LYS A 19 20.91 -6.07 -12.47
N ASP A 20 21.51 -6.57 -11.39
CA ASP A 20 21.81 -7.99 -11.26
C ASP A 20 20.52 -8.78 -11.04
N ILE A 21 20.49 -10.01 -11.57
CA ILE A 21 19.27 -10.83 -11.55
C ILE A 21 18.80 -11.14 -10.13
N ARG A 22 19.72 -11.30 -9.16
CA ARG A 22 19.36 -11.68 -7.80
C ARG A 22 18.68 -10.53 -7.06
N GLY A 23 19.31 -9.36 -7.05
CA GLY A 23 18.76 -8.16 -6.43
C GLY A 23 17.46 -7.72 -7.11
N ARG A 24 17.39 -7.82 -8.44
CA ARG A 24 16.16 -7.52 -9.19
C ARG A 24 15.03 -8.46 -8.80
N THR A 25 15.29 -9.77 -8.71
CA THR A 25 14.27 -10.74 -8.31
C THR A 25 13.79 -10.51 -6.87
N ASP A 26 14.66 -10.14 -5.92
CA ASP A 26 14.24 -9.81 -4.55
C ASP A 26 13.28 -8.60 -4.53
N VAL A 27 13.62 -7.51 -5.24
CA VAL A 27 12.72 -6.34 -5.38
C VAL A 27 11.40 -6.71 -6.02
N LEU A 28 11.41 -7.47 -7.11
CA LEU A 28 10.19 -7.87 -7.81
C LEU A 28 9.31 -8.78 -6.95
N GLN A 29 9.89 -9.74 -6.23
CA GLN A 29 9.15 -10.60 -5.31
C GLN A 29 8.32 -9.77 -4.33
N TRP A 30 8.93 -8.75 -3.73
CA TRP A 30 8.25 -7.88 -2.77
C TRP A 30 7.28 -6.88 -3.40
N LEU A 31 7.57 -6.40 -4.61
CA LEU A 31 6.59 -5.63 -5.39
C LEU A 31 5.34 -6.48 -5.68
N PHE A 32 5.52 -7.74 -6.10
CA PHE A 32 4.41 -8.66 -6.36
C PHE A 32 3.66 -9.06 -5.09
N TRP A 33 4.37 -9.25 -3.97
CA TRP A 33 3.75 -9.42 -2.66
C TRP A 33 2.90 -8.21 -2.26
N GLN A 34 3.35 -6.98 -2.55
CA GLN A 34 2.58 -5.77 -2.26
C GLN A 34 1.30 -5.72 -3.09
N VAL A 35 1.38 -5.88 -4.42
CA VAL A 35 0.21 -5.77 -5.31
C VAL A 35 -0.77 -6.94 -5.16
N GLY A 36 -0.30 -8.12 -4.78
CA GLY A 36 -1.13 -9.31 -4.61
C GLY A 36 -1.60 -9.59 -3.18
N GLY A 37 -0.92 -9.02 -2.18
CA GLY A 37 -1.16 -9.29 -0.75
C GLY A 37 -1.50 -8.01 0.01
N LEU A 38 -0.48 -7.20 0.32
CA LEU A 38 -0.63 -6.02 1.19
C LEU A 38 -1.73 -5.07 0.73
N GLY A 39 -1.68 -4.64 -0.53
CA GLY A 39 -2.63 -3.68 -1.08
C GLY A 39 -4.08 -4.19 -1.06
N PRO A 40 -4.37 -5.34 -1.71
CA PRO A 40 -5.72 -5.89 -1.73
C PRO A 40 -6.30 -6.14 -0.35
N MET A 41 -5.55 -6.73 0.58
CA MET A 41 -6.06 -7.07 1.91
C MET A 41 -6.28 -5.84 2.79
N ALA A 42 -5.38 -4.86 2.76
CA ALA A 42 -5.58 -3.58 3.44
C ALA A 42 -6.75 -2.78 2.83
N GLY A 43 -6.97 -2.90 1.51
CA GLY A 43 -8.14 -2.35 0.84
C GLY A 43 -9.46 -2.94 1.36
N GLN A 44 -9.52 -4.27 1.54
CA GLN A 44 -10.68 -4.93 2.14
C GLN A 44 -10.87 -4.54 3.62
N ASN A 45 -9.77 -4.41 4.39
CA ASN A 45 -9.83 -3.87 5.74
C ASN A 45 -10.49 -2.49 5.74
N HIS A 46 -9.99 -1.53 4.94
CA HIS A 46 -10.61 -0.21 4.85
C HIS A 46 -12.09 -0.28 4.46
N HIS A 47 -12.46 -1.14 3.49
CA HIS A 47 -13.84 -1.31 3.07
C HIS A 47 -14.74 -1.72 4.24
N PHE A 48 -14.48 -2.86 4.89
CA PHE A 48 -15.36 -3.36 5.95
C PHE A 48 -15.26 -2.56 7.25
N ALA A 49 -14.07 -2.06 7.60
CA ALA A 49 -13.87 -1.30 8.83
C ALA A 49 -14.45 0.12 8.73
N SER A 50 -14.36 0.78 7.57
CA SER A 50 -14.70 2.21 7.44
C SER A 50 -15.87 2.52 6.51
N TYR A 51 -16.02 1.81 5.39
CA TYR A 51 -16.89 2.26 4.29
C TYR A 51 -18.17 1.45 4.09
N ALA A 52 -18.17 0.17 4.50
CA ALA A 52 -19.31 -0.72 4.33
C ALA A 52 -20.56 -0.12 5.01
N PRO A 53 -21.71 -0.05 4.30
CA PRO A 53 -22.95 0.51 4.85
C PRO A 53 -23.42 -0.22 6.10
N GLU A 54 -23.17 -1.53 6.16
CA GLU A 54 -23.46 -2.39 7.31
C GLU A 54 -22.16 -2.91 7.92
N LYS A 55 -22.12 -2.97 9.26
CA LYS A 55 -21.00 -3.59 9.98
C LYS A 55 -21.18 -5.10 10.00
N LEU A 56 -20.23 -5.79 9.38
CA LEU A 56 -20.15 -7.24 9.35
C LEU A 56 -18.97 -7.71 10.23
N PRO A 57 -19.19 -8.07 11.52
CA PRO A 57 -18.10 -8.32 12.46
C PRO A 57 -17.08 -9.35 11.98
N TYR A 58 -17.55 -10.44 11.35
CA TYR A 58 -16.67 -11.47 10.79
C TYR A 58 -15.75 -10.93 9.69
N ALA A 59 -16.28 -10.11 8.77
CA ALA A 59 -15.47 -9.54 7.69
C ALA A 59 -14.44 -8.55 8.25
N VAL A 60 -14.84 -7.71 9.21
CA VAL A 60 -13.91 -6.79 9.88
C VAL A 60 -12.79 -7.57 10.57
N ASP A 61 -13.11 -8.54 11.43
CA ASP A 61 -12.10 -9.33 12.16
C ASP A 61 -11.17 -10.07 11.18
N ARG A 62 -11.70 -10.68 10.13
CA ARG A 62 -10.91 -11.38 9.10
C ARG A 62 -9.86 -10.46 8.47
N TYR A 63 -10.25 -9.28 8.01
CA TYR A 63 -9.33 -8.40 7.28
C TYR A 63 -8.41 -7.59 8.19
N VAL A 64 -8.82 -7.29 9.42
CA VAL A 64 -7.93 -6.72 10.46
C VAL A 64 -6.83 -7.72 10.80
N ARG A 65 -7.17 -9.00 11.03
CA ARG A 65 -6.18 -10.06 11.30
C ARG A 65 -5.25 -10.32 10.12
N GLU A 66 -5.78 -10.36 8.90
CA GLU A 66 -4.93 -10.55 7.72
C GLU A 66 -3.99 -9.36 7.49
N THR A 67 -4.45 -8.13 7.74
CA THR A 67 -3.57 -6.94 7.70
C THR A 67 -2.46 -7.06 8.74
N SER A 68 -2.80 -7.44 9.98
CA SER A 68 -1.82 -7.68 11.05
C SER A 68 -0.80 -8.76 10.68
N ARG A 69 -1.23 -9.86 10.06
CA ARG A 69 -0.34 -10.91 9.56
C ARG A 69 0.64 -10.38 8.50
N LEU A 70 0.16 -9.54 7.58
CA LEU A 70 0.99 -8.93 6.54
C LEU A 70 1.99 -7.92 7.12
N TYR A 71 1.60 -7.17 8.16
CA TYR A 71 2.52 -6.33 8.93
C TYR A 71 3.61 -7.16 9.60
N GLY A 72 3.24 -8.30 10.22
CA GLY A 72 4.21 -9.23 10.80
C GLY A 72 5.17 -9.85 9.78
N VAL A 73 4.70 -10.15 8.57
CA VAL A 73 5.58 -10.60 7.45
C VAL A 73 6.59 -9.52 7.08
N LEU A 74 6.13 -8.28 6.96
CA LEU A 74 6.98 -7.14 6.60
C LEU A 74 7.98 -6.80 7.71
N ASP A 75 7.54 -6.82 8.98
CA ASP A 75 8.41 -6.63 10.14
C ASP A 75 9.53 -7.66 10.19
N LYS A 76 9.18 -8.95 10.00
CA LYS A 76 10.18 -10.03 9.95
C LYS A 76 11.18 -9.84 8.81
N GLN A 77 10.73 -9.40 7.64
CA GLN A 77 11.62 -9.12 6.51
C GLN A 77 12.61 -7.99 6.84
N LEU A 78 12.17 -6.98 7.60
CA LEU A 78 12.93 -5.79 7.95
C LEU A 78 13.84 -5.96 9.17
N ALA A 79 13.81 -7.11 9.86
CA ALA A 79 14.57 -7.34 11.09
C ALA A 79 16.08 -7.12 10.97
N ASN A 80 16.67 -7.43 9.82
CA ASN A 80 18.11 -7.26 9.55
C ASN A 80 18.37 -6.48 8.26
N ARG A 81 17.42 -5.62 7.86
CA ARG A 81 17.48 -4.89 6.59
C ARG A 81 16.98 -3.47 6.78
N ASP A 82 17.69 -2.50 6.22
CA ASP A 82 17.24 -1.11 6.26
C ASP A 82 15.93 -0.92 5.47
N PHE A 83 15.84 -1.59 4.31
CA PHE A 83 14.71 -1.58 3.38
C PHE A 83 14.31 -2.99 2.96
N ILE A 84 13.12 -3.13 2.34
CA ILE A 84 12.47 -4.42 2.09
C ILE A 84 13.39 -5.41 1.34
N ALA A 85 14.08 -4.93 0.30
CA ALA A 85 15.00 -5.72 -0.51
C ALA A 85 16.48 -5.32 -0.29
N GLY A 86 16.82 -4.87 0.92
CA GLY A 86 18.16 -4.39 1.28
C GLY A 86 18.32 -2.88 1.07
N GLU A 87 18.42 -2.44 -0.18
CA GLU A 87 18.45 -1.01 -0.55
C GLU A 87 17.05 -0.46 -0.87
N TYR A 88 16.85 0.85 -0.71
CA TYR A 88 15.56 1.51 -0.99
C TYR A 88 15.15 1.33 -2.45
N SER A 89 14.00 0.72 -2.66
CA SER A 89 13.56 0.25 -3.97
C SER A 89 12.09 0.57 -4.26
N ILE A 90 11.63 0.21 -5.45
CA ILE A 90 10.20 0.28 -5.80
C ILE A 90 9.31 -0.60 -4.91
N ALA A 91 9.83 -1.65 -4.25
CA ALA A 91 9.06 -2.44 -3.29
C ALA A 91 8.69 -1.59 -2.06
N ASP A 92 9.62 -0.75 -1.60
CA ASP A 92 9.39 0.19 -0.49
C ASP A 92 8.41 1.29 -0.89
N ILE A 93 8.60 1.86 -2.08
CA ILE A 93 7.72 2.90 -2.64
C ILE A 93 6.29 2.39 -2.78
N ALA A 94 6.12 1.13 -3.21
CA ALA A 94 4.83 0.50 -3.36
C ALA A 94 4.16 0.18 -2.01
N SER A 95 4.94 -0.24 -1.01
CA SER A 95 4.40 -0.71 0.27
C SER A 95 4.10 0.44 1.24
N TYR A 96 4.94 1.47 1.29
CA TYR A 96 4.84 2.57 2.27
C TYR A 96 3.47 3.24 2.31
N PRO A 97 2.85 3.64 1.17
CA PRO A 97 1.55 4.29 1.19
C PRO A 97 0.42 3.43 1.80
N TRP A 98 0.57 2.10 1.79
CA TRP A 98 -0.38 1.17 2.40
C TRP A 98 -0.20 1.00 3.91
N ILE A 99 0.95 1.38 4.46
CA ILE A 99 1.21 1.38 5.91
C ILE A 99 0.83 2.73 6.55
N VAL A 100 0.85 3.83 5.78
CA VAL A 100 0.48 5.16 6.29
C VAL A 100 -0.86 5.20 7.04
N PRO A 101 -1.96 4.59 6.57
CA PRO A 101 -3.22 4.57 7.30
C PRO A 101 -3.34 3.43 8.33
N HIS A 102 -2.24 2.97 8.95
CA HIS A 102 -2.22 1.87 9.92
C HIS A 102 -3.26 2.00 11.05
N GLU A 103 -3.46 3.21 11.60
CA GLU A 103 -4.47 3.44 12.64
C GLU A 103 -5.89 3.13 12.13
N LYS A 104 -6.21 3.55 10.90
CA LYS A 104 -7.50 3.24 10.24
C LYS A 104 -7.64 1.77 9.89
N GLN A 105 -6.52 1.06 9.78
CA GLN A 105 -6.46 -0.39 9.60
C GLN A 105 -6.54 -1.15 10.94
N GLN A 106 -6.71 -0.43 12.06
CA GLN A 106 -6.71 -0.99 13.42
C GLN A 106 -5.42 -1.73 13.76
N GLN A 107 -4.28 -1.19 13.28
CA GLN A 107 -2.95 -1.71 13.57
C GLN A 107 -2.20 -0.75 14.48
N ASN A 108 -1.47 -1.30 15.45
CA ASN A 108 -0.53 -0.55 16.27
C ASN A 108 0.90 -0.82 15.78
N LEU A 109 1.60 0.22 15.30
CA LEU A 109 2.98 0.05 14.81
C LEU A 109 3.97 -0.31 15.92
N ASP A 110 3.66 -0.05 17.19
CA ASP A 110 4.52 -0.45 18.31
C ASP A 110 4.63 -1.97 18.46
N ASP A 111 3.68 -2.74 17.91
CA ASP A 111 3.72 -4.20 17.87
C ASP A 111 4.70 -4.73 16.80
N PHE A 112 5.22 -3.85 15.92
CA PHE A 112 6.06 -4.17 14.77
C PHE A 112 7.28 -3.24 14.72
N PRO A 113 8.29 -3.43 15.60
CA PRO A 113 9.38 -2.47 15.79
C PRO A 113 10.23 -2.23 14.53
N ASN A 114 10.47 -3.25 13.71
CA ASN A 114 11.25 -3.13 12.48
C ASN A 114 10.47 -2.40 11.38
N LEU A 115 9.16 -2.69 11.30
CA LEU A 115 8.24 -1.98 10.43
C LEU A 115 8.11 -0.50 10.83
N LYS A 116 7.98 -0.22 12.14
CA LYS A 116 7.92 1.14 12.66
C LYS A 116 9.17 1.94 12.30
N ARG A 117 10.37 1.39 12.53
CA ARG A 117 11.64 2.00 12.12
C ARG A 117 11.64 2.32 10.62
N TRP A 118 11.32 1.33 9.79
CA TRP A 118 11.27 1.50 8.33
C TRP A 118 10.27 2.58 7.90
N PHE A 119 9.10 2.62 8.56
CA PHE A 119 8.05 3.59 8.30
C PHE A 119 8.55 5.03 8.57
N GLU A 120 9.14 5.26 9.74
CA GLU A 120 9.70 6.55 10.13
C GLU A 120 10.83 7.00 9.21
N VAL A 121 11.73 6.08 8.85
CA VAL A 121 12.82 6.35 7.91
C VAL A 121 12.30 6.81 6.55
N ILE A 122 11.26 6.16 6.01
CA ILE A 122 10.68 6.56 4.72
C ILE A 122 9.89 7.86 4.83
N ALA A 123 9.15 8.05 5.92
CA ALA A 123 8.38 9.26 6.17
C ALA A 123 9.27 10.52 6.18
N ALA A 124 10.47 10.40 6.74
CA ALA A 124 11.45 11.49 6.82
C ALA A 124 12.15 11.81 5.48
N ARG A 125 12.01 10.98 4.43
CA ARG A 125 12.70 11.23 3.16
C ARG A 125 12.15 12.50 2.50
N PRO A 126 13.00 13.43 2.03
CA PRO A 126 12.55 14.67 1.39
C PRO A 126 11.61 14.46 0.19
N ALA A 127 11.80 13.37 -0.57
CA ALA A 127 10.91 13.03 -1.67
C ALA A 127 9.52 12.56 -1.21
N THR A 128 9.45 11.81 -0.10
CA THR A 128 8.18 11.39 0.53
C THR A 128 7.42 12.61 1.04
N VAL A 129 8.10 13.50 1.78
CA VAL A 129 7.51 14.76 2.29
C VAL A 129 6.89 15.56 1.15
N ARG A 130 7.67 15.84 0.09
CA ARG A 130 7.17 16.58 -1.09
C ARG A 130 5.99 15.88 -1.78
N ALA A 131 6.00 14.56 -1.85
CA ALA A 131 4.92 13.80 -2.47
C ALA A 131 3.60 13.96 -1.67
N TYR A 132 3.66 13.87 -0.33
CA TYR A 132 2.49 14.03 0.53
C TYR A 132 2.02 15.48 0.61
N GLU A 133 2.92 16.47 0.52
CA GLU A 133 2.53 17.88 0.34
C GLU A 133 1.76 18.10 -0.96
N LYS A 134 2.28 17.56 -2.07
CA LYS A 134 1.62 17.66 -3.38
C LYS A 134 0.27 16.93 -3.39
N ALA A 135 0.17 15.78 -2.70
CA ALA A 135 -1.07 15.02 -2.60
C ALA A 135 -2.21 15.84 -1.96
N LYS A 136 -1.91 16.73 -1.00
CA LYS A 136 -2.91 17.64 -0.40
C LYS A 136 -3.55 18.60 -1.40
N ILE A 137 -2.85 18.90 -2.49
CA ILE A 137 -3.29 19.84 -3.53
C ILE A 137 -3.98 19.09 -4.68
N ILE A 138 -3.65 17.81 -4.91
CA ILE A 138 -4.23 16.99 -5.97
C ILE A 138 -5.50 16.28 -5.49
N ASN A 139 -5.46 15.67 -4.30
CA ASN A 139 -6.60 14.99 -3.67
C ASN A 139 -7.29 15.95 -2.70
N THR A 140 -8.00 16.95 -3.24
CA THR A 140 -8.70 17.96 -2.43
C THR A 140 -10.08 17.51 -1.94
N GLN A 141 -10.62 16.40 -2.47
CA GLN A 141 -11.90 15.85 -2.04
C GLN A 141 -11.73 14.45 -1.42
N PRO A 142 -12.39 14.17 -0.27
CA PRO A 142 -12.45 12.81 0.27
C PRO A 142 -13.20 11.91 -0.72
N THR A 143 -12.58 10.81 -1.12
CA THR A 143 -13.07 9.91 -2.18
C THR A 143 -14.42 9.23 -1.87
N ILE A 144 -14.96 9.31 -0.65
CA ILE A 144 -16.12 8.49 -0.22
C ILE A 144 -17.11 9.26 0.67
N ASN A 145 -17.01 10.59 0.75
CA ASN A 145 -17.90 11.38 1.64
C ASN A 145 -19.19 11.88 0.98
N SER A 146 -19.28 11.86 -0.35
CA SER A 146 -20.53 12.20 -1.06
C SER A 146 -21.29 10.95 -1.53
N ASP A 147 -22.60 11.09 -1.69
CA ASP A 147 -23.46 10.03 -2.21
C ASP A 147 -23.10 9.68 -3.66
N GLU A 148 -22.69 10.68 -4.46
CA GLU A 148 -22.16 10.46 -5.81
C GLU A 148 -20.90 9.59 -5.79
N ALA A 149 -19.96 9.86 -4.86
CA ALA A 149 -18.73 9.12 -4.77
C ALA A 149 -18.97 7.67 -4.31
N ARG A 150 -19.92 7.45 -3.39
CA ARG A 150 -20.38 6.11 -3.00
C ARG A 150 -21.03 5.37 -4.17
N LYS A 151 -21.87 6.05 -4.94
CA LYS A 151 -22.53 5.45 -6.12
C LYS A 151 -21.51 5.01 -7.17
N THR A 152 -20.47 5.82 -7.41
CA THR A 152 -19.37 5.42 -8.29
C THR A 152 -18.56 4.26 -7.70
N LEU A 153 -18.23 4.30 -6.42
CA LEU A 153 -17.37 3.27 -5.80
C LEU A 153 -18.06 1.90 -5.68
N PHE A 154 -19.35 1.88 -5.34
CA PHE A 154 -20.10 0.64 -5.11
C PHE A 154 -20.98 0.21 -6.29
N GLY A 155 -21.20 1.08 -7.27
CA GLY A 155 -22.03 0.81 -8.45
C GLY A 155 -21.23 0.40 -9.70
N GLN A 156 -19.93 0.15 -9.58
CA GLN A 156 -19.10 -0.30 -10.68
C GLN A 156 -19.16 -1.82 -10.86
N ASP A 157 -19.44 -2.24 -12.08
CA ASP A 157 -19.42 -3.63 -12.51
C ASP A 157 -18.98 -3.75 -13.99
N SER A 158 -19.06 -4.97 -14.54
CA SER A 158 -18.69 -5.23 -15.93
C SER A 158 -19.48 -4.40 -16.97
N HIS A 159 -20.70 -3.93 -16.65
CA HIS A 159 -21.50 -3.11 -17.56
C HIS A 159 -20.97 -1.68 -17.61
N THR A 160 -20.58 -1.11 -16.47
CA THR A 160 -19.99 0.24 -16.41
C THR A 160 -18.67 0.34 -17.18
N VAL A 161 -17.84 -0.71 -17.16
CA VAL A 161 -16.57 -0.74 -17.90
C VAL A 161 -16.79 -0.73 -19.41
N ARG A 162 -17.80 -1.46 -19.91
CA ARG A 162 -18.09 -1.57 -21.36
C ARG A 162 -18.59 -0.26 -21.98
N GLN A 163 -19.12 0.67 -21.20
CA GLN A 163 -19.61 1.96 -21.69
C GLN A 163 -18.49 2.99 -21.93
N HIS A 164 -17.27 2.71 -21.46
CA HIS A 164 -16.12 3.62 -21.53
C HIS A 164 -14.97 3.09 -22.41
N ALA A 165 -15.18 1.97 -23.11
CA ALA A 165 -14.24 1.39 -24.08
C ALA A 165 -14.67 1.73 -25.51
#